data_AF-A0AAV2BX05-F1
#
_entry.id   AF-A0AAV2BX05-F1
#
_cell.length_a   1.000
_cell.length_b   1.000
_cell.length_c   1.000
_cell.angle_alpha   90.00
_cell.angle_beta   90.00
_cell.angle_gamma   90.00
#
_symmetry.space_group_name_H-M   'P 1'
#
loop_
_entity.id
_entity.type
_entity.pdbx_description
1 polymer ?
#
loop_
_entity_poly.entity_id
_entity_poly.type
_entity_poly.pdbx_seq_one_letter_code
_entity_poly.pdbx_strand_id
1 'polypeptide(L)'
;MFRADLEYAPNDLKSTEGSEALNGVLVESNRQASSQTPLWLSHISASSRRRREVLLLKQRKEKLRRRRMVRRMEYQRLRNMVPSIAAKPLVSKVTVIEEAIRYIDYLHSALLTRLRTKGLPSCLRGVDIDVNHLNLEDIKELVCQLVQRNNQLKKQKRARVHRQMDRDSPVSIFERSRLVPPYLTAKRPLPKRT
;
A
#
# COMPACT_ATOMS: atom_id res chain seq x y z
N MET A 1 -14.58 -35.09 8.81
CA MET A 1 -13.37 -35.03 9.65
C MET A 1 -12.28 -34.33 8.87
N PHE A 2 -11.66 -33.30 9.47
CA PHE A 2 -10.61 -32.47 8.88
C PHE A 2 -9.26 -33.19 8.96
N ARG A 3 -8.44 -33.10 7.91
CA ARG A 3 -6.97 -33.09 8.03
C ARG A 3 -6.39 -32.14 6.98
N ALA A 4 -6.04 -30.95 7.46
CA ALA A 4 -5.03 -30.11 6.85
C ALA A 4 -3.69 -30.56 7.43
N ASP A 5 -2.63 -30.60 6.62
CA ASP A 5 -1.25 -30.30 7.02
C ASP A 5 -0.45 -30.00 5.75
N LEU A 6 -0.14 -28.72 5.57
CA LEU A 6 0.74 -28.19 4.52
C LEU A 6 1.96 -27.66 5.28
N GLU A 7 3.00 -28.47 5.40
CA GLU A 7 4.29 -28.04 5.95
C GLU A 7 5.07 -27.29 4.85
N TYR A 8 5.39 -26.02 5.13
CA TYR A 8 6.30 -25.21 4.33
C TYR A 8 7.53 -24.94 5.21
N ALA A 9 8.64 -25.60 4.89
CA ALA A 9 9.94 -25.37 5.49
C ALA A 9 10.70 -24.25 4.74
N PRO A 10 11.44 -23.36 5.43
CA PRO A 10 12.37 -22.45 4.77
C PRO A 10 13.74 -23.10 4.59
N ASN A 11 14.28 -23.02 3.37
CA ASN A 11 15.65 -23.41 3.04
C ASN A 11 16.64 -22.36 3.57
N ASP A 12 17.47 -22.75 4.54
CA ASP A 12 18.75 -22.10 4.85
C ASP A 12 19.87 -23.03 4.33
N LEU A 13 20.60 -22.56 3.31
CA LEU A 13 21.85 -23.19 2.86
C LEU A 13 22.97 -22.15 2.86
N LYS A 14 24.02 -22.54 3.58
CA LYS A 14 25.22 -21.83 3.99
C LYS A 14 26.41 -22.42 3.23
N SER A 15 27.35 -21.58 2.77
CA SER A 15 28.78 -21.92 2.49
C SER A 15 29.54 -20.57 2.44
N THR A 16 30.54 -20.18 3.25
CA THR A 16 31.88 -20.72 3.60
C THR A 16 32.75 -20.95 2.34
N GLU A 17 33.98 -20.44 2.13
CA GLU A 17 35.17 -20.21 3.00
C GLU A 17 36.22 -19.26 2.36
N GLY A 18 37.25 -18.88 3.14
CA GLY A 18 38.58 -18.42 2.68
C GLY A 18 39.22 -17.35 3.59
N SER A 19 39.88 -17.71 4.71
CA SER A 19 41.37 -17.83 4.90
C SER A 19 42.08 -16.46 4.90
N GLU A 20 42.98 -16.02 5.80
CA GLU A 20 44.05 -16.67 6.57
C GLU A 20 44.43 -15.85 7.84
N ALA A 21 45.25 -16.48 8.70
CA ALA A 21 45.72 -16.08 10.02
C ALA A 21 46.62 -14.84 10.08
N LEU A 22 46.78 -14.26 11.27
CA LEU A 22 48.08 -14.15 11.99
C LEU A 22 47.94 -13.44 13.36
N ASN A 23 48.37 -14.16 14.39
CA ASN A 23 49.08 -13.75 15.61
C ASN A 23 48.74 -12.44 16.35
N GLY A 24 48.49 -12.61 17.66
CA GLY A 24 49.30 -11.89 18.64
C GLY A 24 48.55 -11.18 19.77
N VAL A 25 48.96 -11.55 20.98
CA VAL A 25 49.02 -10.69 22.17
C VAL A 25 47.72 -10.52 22.99
N LEU A 26 47.68 -11.34 24.02
CA LEU A 26 47.18 -11.07 25.37
C LEU A 26 47.23 -9.57 25.75
N VAL A 27 46.08 -8.89 25.75
CA VAL A 27 45.80 -7.81 26.70
C VAL A 27 44.34 -7.95 27.14
N GLU A 28 44.21 -8.49 28.33
CA GLU A 28 43.04 -8.42 29.19
C GLU A 28 42.79 -6.94 29.51
N SER A 29 41.88 -6.31 28.76
CA SER A 29 41.42 -4.95 29.02
C SER A 29 39.90 -4.94 29.07
N ASN A 30 39.43 -5.29 30.27
CA ASN A 30 38.31 -4.67 30.96
C ASN A 30 37.50 -3.67 30.11
N ARG A 31 36.59 -4.18 29.28
CA ARG A 31 35.42 -3.43 28.83
C ARG A 31 34.21 -4.01 29.53
N GLN A 32 34.05 -3.63 30.79
CA GLN A 32 32.73 -3.38 31.34
C GLN A 32 32.07 -2.29 30.48
N ALA A 33 31.62 -2.67 29.28
CA ALA A 33 30.65 -1.92 28.52
C ALA A 33 29.35 -2.03 29.31
N SER A 34 29.19 -1.06 30.19
CA SER A 34 27.97 -0.77 30.93
C SER A 34 26.78 -0.92 29.99
N SER A 35 26.08 -2.04 30.13
CA SER A 35 24.72 -2.23 29.63
C SER A 35 23.78 -1.32 30.42
N GLN A 36 24.03 -0.02 30.39
CA GLN A 36 23.10 0.98 30.89
C GLN A 36 22.04 1.19 29.83
N THR A 37 21.14 0.21 29.71
CA THR A 37 19.79 0.53 29.26
C THR A 37 19.28 1.66 30.17
N PRO A 38 18.83 2.80 29.63
CA PRO A 38 18.40 3.93 30.45
C PRO A 38 17.37 3.47 31.48
N LEU A 39 17.71 3.61 32.77
CA LEU A 39 16.93 3.11 33.92
C LEU A 39 15.49 3.65 33.97
N TRP A 40 15.17 4.71 33.24
CA TRP A 40 13.81 5.25 33.17
C TRP A 40 12.88 4.46 32.23
N LEU A 41 13.38 3.53 31.40
CA LEU A 41 12.56 2.66 30.54
C LEU A 41 12.05 1.37 31.23
N SER A 42 12.63 0.98 32.37
CA SER A 42 12.26 -0.26 33.09
C SER A 42 10.95 -0.13 33.86
N HIS A 43 10.52 1.09 34.18
CA HIS A 43 9.29 1.37 34.94
C HIS A 43 7.99 1.36 34.12
N ILE A 44 8.04 1.01 32.82
CA ILE A 44 6.80 0.73 32.08
C ILE A 44 6.19 -0.53 32.67
N SER A 45 5.26 -0.33 33.60
CA SER A 45 4.49 -1.38 34.27
C SER A 45 4.04 -2.42 33.25
N ALA A 46 4.08 -3.69 33.64
CA ALA A 46 3.56 -4.79 32.82
C ALA A 46 2.13 -4.50 32.31
N SER A 47 1.33 -3.75 33.08
CA SER A 47 0.01 -3.26 32.69
C SER A 47 0.03 -2.29 31.47
N SER A 48 1.00 -1.39 31.41
CA SER A 48 1.18 -0.42 30.31
C SER A 48 1.68 -1.10 29.04
N ARG A 49 2.58 -2.10 29.18
CA ARG A 49 3.02 -2.95 28.05
C ARG A 49 1.84 -3.72 27.45
N ARG A 50 1.06 -4.42 28.27
CA ARG A 50 -0.16 -5.15 27.84
C ARG A 50 -1.16 -4.21 27.16
N ARG A 51 -1.39 -3.01 27.71
CA ARG A 51 -2.30 -2.02 27.11
C ARG A 51 -1.82 -1.57 25.72
N ARG A 52 -0.51 -1.34 25.55
CA ARG A 52 0.08 -0.98 24.25
C ARG A 52 -0.05 -2.10 23.23
N GLU A 53 0.21 -3.34 23.63
CA GLU A 53 0.06 -4.52 22.77
C GLU A 53 -1.38 -4.69 22.28
N VAL A 54 -2.36 -4.55 23.17
CA VAL A 54 -3.79 -4.61 22.81
C VAL A 54 -4.16 -3.53 21.79
N LEU A 55 -3.65 -2.30 21.95
CA LEU A 55 -3.88 -1.22 20.98
C LEU A 55 -3.26 -1.53 19.61
N LEU A 56 -2.03 -2.07 19.57
CA LEU A 56 -1.38 -2.45 18.33
C LEU A 56 -2.12 -3.60 17.62
N LEU A 57 -2.59 -4.60 18.37
CA LEU A 57 -3.42 -5.69 17.83
C LEU A 57 -4.75 -5.16 17.29
N LYS A 58 -5.40 -4.23 18.00
CA LYS A 58 -6.63 -3.57 17.54
C LYS A 58 -6.39 -2.80 16.25
N GLN A 59 -5.29 -2.06 16.17
CA GLN A 59 -4.90 -1.32 14.96
C GLN A 59 -4.62 -2.25 13.78
N ARG A 60 -3.91 -3.36 14.00
CA ARG A 60 -3.66 -4.39 12.98
C ARG A 60 -4.96 -5.01 12.47
N LYS A 61 -5.88 -5.39 13.38
CA LYS A 61 -7.20 -5.93 13.05
C LYS A 61 -8.03 -4.93 12.23
N GLU A 62 -8.07 -3.68 12.64
CA GLU A 62 -8.78 -2.61 11.94
C GLU A 62 -8.20 -2.36 10.53
N LYS A 63 -6.87 -2.33 10.39
CA LYS A 63 -6.20 -2.22 9.09
C LYS A 63 -6.58 -3.37 8.16
N LEU A 64 -6.63 -4.60 8.68
CA LEU A 64 -7.02 -5.78 7.91
C LEU A 64 -8.49 -5.71 7.49
N ARG A 65 -9.39 -5.28 8.39
CA ARG A 65 -10.81 -5.07 8.10
C ARG A 65 -11.00 -4.05 6.97
N ARG A 66 -10.34 -2.90 7.04
CA ARG A 66 -10.35 -1.89 5.97
C ARG A 66 -9.87 -2.45 4.63
N ARG A 67 -8.75 -3.19 4.63
CA ARG A 67 -8.24 -3.86 3.42
C ARG A 67 -9.22 -4.87 2.82
N ARG A 68 -9.97 -5.60 3.66
CA ARG A 68 -11.01 -6.54 3.20
C ARG A 68 -12.20 -5.79 2.60
N MET A 69 -12.63 -4.70 3.25
CA MET A 69 -13.72 -3.85 2.75
C MET A 69 -13.39 -3.25 1.39
N VAL A 70 -12.20 -2.63 1.24
CA VAL A 70 -11.76 -2.07 -0.04
C VAL A 70 -11.72 -3.12 -1.13
N ARG A 71 -11.13 -4.29 -0.87
CA ARG A 71 -11.12 -5.40 -1.85
C ARG A 71 -12.52 -5.85 -2.26
N ARG A 72 -13.47 -5.89 -1.33
CA ARG A 72 -14.87 -6.24 -1.64
C ARG A 72 -15.51 -5.18 -2.54
N MET A 73 -15.29 -3.90 -2.25
CA MET A 73 -15.82 -2.81 -3.06
C MET A 73 -15.23 -2.79 -4.47
N GLU A 74 -13.91 -2.94 -4.60
CA GLU A 74 -13.24 -3.00 -5.90
C GLU A 74 -13.69 -4.22 -6.71
N TYR A 75 -13.88 -5.37 -6.07
CA TYR A 75 -14.42 -6.56 -6.73
C TYR A 75 -15.85 -6.34 -7.26
N GLN A 76 -16.72 -5.74 -6.44
CA GLN A 76 -18.08 -5.42 -6.87
C GLN A 76 -18.08 -4.39 -8.01
N ARG A 77 -17.20 -3.39 -7.94
CA ARG A 77 -17.04 -2.40 -9.00
C ARG A 77 -16.59 -3.04 -10.30
N LEU A 78 -15.59 -3.92 -10.26
CA LEU A 78 -15.13 -4.66 -11.44
C LEU A 78 -16.28 -5.46 -12.08
N ARG A 79 -17.04 -6.21 -11.27
CA ARG A 79 -18.19 -6.97 -11.74
C ARG A 79 -19.25 -6.10 -12.41
N ASN A 80 -19.52 -4.92 -11.86
CA ASN A 80 -20.49 -3.99 -12.45
C ASN A 80 -20.00 -3.36 -13.77
N MET A 81 -18.69 -3.26 -13.99
CA MET A 81 -18.11 -2.70 -15.22
C MET A 81 -18.07 -3.67 -16.40
N VAL A 82 -18.15 -4.98 -16.13
CA VAL A 82 -18.05 -6.02 -17.16
C VAL A 82 -19.46 -6.49 -17.56
N PRO A 83 -19.94 -6.20 -18.79
CA PRO A 83 -21.34 -6.43 -19.16
C PRO A 83 -21.79 -7.90 -19.04
N SER A 84 -20.91 -8.86 -19.37
CA SER A 84 -21.22 -10.29 -19.39
C SER A 84 -21.52 -10.90 -18.01
N ILE A 85 -21.12 -10.21 -16.93
CA ILE A 85 -21.25 -10.68 -15.53
C ILE A 85 -22.01 -9.70 -14.62
N ALA A 86 -22.27 -8.48 -15.08
CA ALA A 86 -22.96 -7.46 -14.29
C ALA A 86 -24.35 -7.92 -13.81
N ALA A 87 -25.11 -8.60 -14.68
CA ALA A 87 -26.46 -9.09 -14.37
C ALA A 87 -26.49 -10.45 -13.63
N LYS A 88 -25.38 -11.22 -13.64
CA LYS A 88 -25.36 -12.59 -13.10
C LYS A 88 -25.15 -12.56 -11.60
N PRO A 89 -26.04 -13.12 -10.74
CA PRO A 89 -25.98 -12.95 -9.28
C PRO A 89 -24.84 -13.71 -8.59
N LEU A 90 -24.48 -14.90 -9.10
CA LEU A 90 -23.47 -15.78 -8.55
C LEU A 90 -22.39 -16.05 -9.59
N VAL A 91 -21.21 -15.47 -9.38
CA VAL A 91 -20.05 -15.64 -10.27
C VAL A 91 -18.81 -15.84 -9.41
N SER A 92 -17.97 -16.80 -9.79
CA SER A 92 -16.72 -17.06 -9.06
C SER A 92 -15.73 -15.90 -9.23
N LYS A 93 -14.79 -15.75 -8.29
CA LYS A 93 -13.76 -14.70 -8.40
C LYS A 93 -12.87 -14.87 -9.64
N VAL A 94 -12.55 -16.10 -9.99
CA VAL A 94 -11.72 -16.44 -11.16
C VAL A 94 -12.45 -16.03 -12.43
N THR A 95 -13.73 -16.41 -12.55
CA THR A 95 -14.57 -16.05 -13.71
C THR A 95 -14.71 -14.54 -13.86
N VAL A 96 -14.84 -13.79 -12.77
CA VAL A 96 -14.87 -12.31 -12.86
C VAL A 96 -13.59 -11.74 -13.46
N ILE A 97 -12.43 -12.33 -13.12
CA ILE A 97 -11.14 -11.89 -13.66
C ILE A 97 -11.02 -12.27 -15.14
N GLU A 98 -11.37 -13.50 -15.51
CA GLU A 98 -11.32 -13.98 -16.90
C GLU A 98 -12.24 -13.17 -17.82
N GLU A 99 -13.46 -12.88 -17.37
CA GLU A 99 -14.42 -12.07 -18.12
C GLU A 99 -13.96 -10.61 -18.24
N ALA A 100 -13.30 -10.09 -17.21
CA ALA A 100 -12.70 -8.76 -17.28
C ALA A 100 -11.56 -8.68 -18.30
N ILE A 101 -10.69 -9.70 -18.36
CA ILE A 101 -9.62 -9.80 -19.36
C ILE A 101 -10.23 -9.81 -20.77
N ARG A 102 -11.20 -10.70 -21.01
CA ARG A 102 -11.90 -10.78 -22.31
C ARG A 102 -12.55 -9.46 -22.71
N TYR A 103 -13.15 -8.76 -21.75
CA TYR A 103 -13.76 -7.46 -22.02
C TYR A 103 -12.72 -6.37 -22.35
N ILE A 104 -11.56 -6.38 -21.69
CA ILE A 104 -10.44 -5.48 -22.03
C ILE A 104 -9.97 -5.73 -23.46
N ASP A 105 -9.78 -6.98 -23.85
CA ASP A 105 -9.36 -7.35 -25.21
C ASP A 105 -10.39 -6.90 -26.25
N TYR A 106 -11.67 -7.14 -25.99
CA TYR A 106 -12.76 -6.64 -26.83
C TYR A 106 -12.73 -5.11 -26.97
N LEU A 107 -12.52 -4.37 -25.88
CA LEU A 107 -12.44 -2.91 -25.92
C LEU A 107 -11.22 -2.42 -26.72
N HIS A 108 -10.08 -3.10 -26.61
CA HIS A 108 -8.89 -2.77 -27.39
C HIS A 108 -9.11 -3.00 -28.89
N SER A 109 -9.71 -4.14 -29.27
CA SER A 109 -10.08 -4.42 -30.67
C SER A 109 -11.10 -3.41 -31.19
N ALA A 110 -12.14 -3.10 -30.42
CA ALA A 110 -13.16 -2.12 -30.80
C ALA A 110 -12.56 -0.71 -30.97
N LEU A 111 -11.60 -0.33 -30.12
CA LEU A 111 -10.88 0.93 -30.25
C LEU A 111 -10.04 0.96 -31.54
N LEU A 112 -9.31 -0.11 -31.83
CA LEU A 112 -8.53 -0.24 -33.06
C LEU A 112 -9.40 -0.09 -34.31
N THR A 113 -10.52 -0.82 -34.36
CA THR A 113 -11.47 -0.73 -35.47
C THR A 113 -12.02 0.69 -35.62
N ARG A 114 -12.33 1.37 -34.52
CA ARG A 114 -12.80 2.76 -34.55
C ARG A 114 -11.74 3.73 -35.06
N LEU A 115 -10.49 3.57 -34.66
CA LEU A 115 -9.39 4.42 -35.15
C LEU A 115 -9.16 4.21 -36.65
N ARG A 116 -9.15 2.95 -37.11
CA ARG A 116 -9.01 2.61 -38.54
C ARG A 116 -10.16 3.13 -39.40
N THR A 117 -11.39 3.08 -38.91
CA THR A 117 -12.58 3.46 -39.69
C THR A 117 -12.92 4.94 -39.62
N LYS A 118 -12.69 5.61 -38.48
CA LYS A 118 -13.09 7.01 -38.25
C LYS A 118 -11.91 7.98 -38.21
N GLY A 119 -10.68 7.47 -38.29
CA GLY A 119 -9.46 8.25 -38.11
C GLY A 119 -9.21 8.64 -36.65
N LEU A 120 -8.10 9.35 -36.43
CA LEU A 120 -7.73 9.86 -35.10
C LEU A 120 -8.68 10.98 -34.66
N PRO A 121 -9.14 10.98 -33.40
CA PRO A 121 -9.95 12.07 -32.88
C PRO A 121 -9.14 13.38 -32.84
N SER A 122 -9.85 14.51 -32.96
CA SER A 122 -9.24 15.85 -33.04
C SER A 122 -8.34 16.20 -31.86
N CYS A 123 -8.59 15.62 -30.69
CA CYS A 123 -7.78 15.79 -29.48
C CYS A 123 -6.43 15.05 -29.51
N LEU A 124 -6.23 14.15 -30.47
CA LEU A 124 -4.98 13.44 -30.72
C LEU A 124 -4.28 13.90 -32.01
N ARG A 125 -4.78 14.97 -32.65
CA ARG A 125 -4.07 15.61 -33.77
C ARG A 125 -2.73 16.15 -33.26
N GLY A 126 -1.64 15.66 -33.84
CA GLY A 126 -0.27 15.99 -33.44
C GLY A 126 0.50 14.85 -32.78
N VAL A 127 -0.10 13.66 -32.64
CA VAL A 127 0.66 12.44 -32.37
C VAL A 127 0.88 11.73 -33.71
N ASP A 128 2.14 11.51 -34.07
CA ASP A 128 2.52 10.79 -35.29
C ASP A 128 2.20 9.31 -35.14
N ILE A 129 0.93 8.96 -35.39
CA ILE A 129 0.42 7.60 -35.32
C ILE A 129 -0.04 7.21 -36.71
N ASP A 130 0.62 6.21 -37.30
CA ASP A 130 0.14 5.58 -38.51
C ASP A 130 -1.01 4.61 -38.18
N VAL A 131 -2.23 5.07 -38.45
CA VAL A 131 -3.47 4.35 -38.15
C VAL A 131 -3.59 3.04 -38.95
N ASN A 132 -2.94 2.95 -40.12
CA ASN A 132 -3.05 1.78 -41.00
C ASN A 132 -2.17 0.62 -40.52
N HIS A 133 -1.03 0.92 -39.91
CA HIS A 133 -0.11 -0.07 -39.36
C HIS A 133 -0.29 -0.33 -37.86
N LEU A 134 -1.28 0.32 -37.24
CA LEU A 134 -1.51 0.25 -35.80
C LEU A 134 -1.82 -1.18 -35.35
N ASN A 135 -0.96 -1.76 -34.52
CA ASN A 135 -1.18 -3.08 -33.93
C ASN A 135 -1.77 -2.98 -32.51
N LEU A 136 -2.26 -4.12 -32.01
CA LEU A 136 -2.82 -4.23 -30.66
C LEU A 136 -1.79 -3.86 -29.58
N GLU A 137 -0.52 -4.19 -29.79
CA GLU A 137 0.57 -3.87 -28.87
C GLU A 137 0.85 -2.36 -28.82
N ASP A 138 0.83 -1.66 -29.95
CA ASP A 138 1.03 -0.20 -30.00
C ASP A 138 -0.07 0.55 -29.25
N ILE A 139 -1.31 0.07 -29.34
CA ILE A 139 -2.44 0.63 -28.57
C ILE A 139 -2.26 0.39 -27.08
N LYS A 140 -1.83 -0.82 -26.68
CA LYS A 140 -1.56 -1.12 -25.26
C LYS A 140 -0.49 -0.17 -24.73
N GLU A 141 0.57 0.06 -25.50
CA GLU A 141 1.64 0.97 -25.12
C GLU A 141 1.15 2.41 -25.00
N LEU A 142 0.43 2.92 -26.01
CA LEU A 142 -0.14 4.26 -26.01
C LEU A 142 -1.09 4.48 -24.82
N VAL A 143 -1.99 3.53 -24.55
CA VAL A 143 -2.90 3.59 -23.40
C VAL A 143 -2.11 3.58 -22.08
N CYS A 144 -1.10 2.72 -21.96
CA CYS A 144 -0.21 2.70 -20.80
C CYS A 144 0.46 4.06 -20.59
N GLN A 145 1.01 4.68 -21.64
CA GLN A 145 1.63 6.00 -21.58
C GLN A 145 0.63 7.09 -21.14
N LEU A 146 -0.58 7.10 -21.74
CA LEU A 146 -1.65 8.06 -21.41
C LEU A 146 -2.13 7.92 -19.95
N VAL A 147 -2.28 6.69 -19.46
CA VAL A 147 -2.69 6.41 -18.08
C VAL A 147 -1.58 6.81 -17.10
N GLN A 148 -0.32 6.50 -17.40
CA GLN A 148 0.82 6.90 -16.57
C GLN A 148 0.93 8.42 -16.45
N ARG A 149 0.83 9.14 -17.57
CA ARG A 149 0.83 10.61 -17.60
C ARG A 149 -0.29 11.19 -16.73
N ASN A 150 -1.51 10.66 -16.85
CA ASN A 150 -2.65 11.07 -16.01
C ASN A 150 -2.43 10.82 -14.51
N ASN A 151 -1.84 9.68 -14.16
CA ASN A 151 -1.55 9.34 -12.77
C ASN A 151 -0.45 10.24 -12.18
N GLN A 152 0.55 10.63 -12.97
CA GLN A 152 1.56 11.61 -12.57
C GLN A 152 0.93 12.99 -12.31
N LEU A 153 0.05 13.46 -13.20
CA LEU A 153 -0.69 14.72 -13.02
C LEU A 153 -1.54 14.72 -11.73
N LYS A 154 -2.19 13.60 -11.40
CA LYS A 154 -2.95 13.45 -10.13
C LYS A 154 -2.04 13.49 -8.90
N LYS A 155 -0.85 12.88 -8.95
CA LYS A 155 0.14 12.96 -7.86
C LYS A 155 0.62 14.39 -7.65
N GLN A 156 0.92 15.12 -8.72
CA GLN A 156 1.33 16.53 -8.64
C GLN A 156 0.22 17.41 -8.05
N LYS A 157 -1.05 17.22 -8.43
CA LYS A 157 -2.19 17.93 -7.83
C LYS A 157 -2.30 17.69 -6.32
N ARG A 158 -2.13 16.44 -5.86
CA ARG A 158 -2.14 16.11 -4.43
C ARG A 158 -0.96 16.73 -3.67
N ALA A 159 0.23 16.72 -4.26
CA ALA A 159 1.41 17.35 -3.67
C ALA A 159 1.26 18.87 -3.56
N ARG A 160 0.65 19.53 -4.57
CA ARG A 160 0.34 20.96 -4.52
C ARG A 160 -0.68 21.30 -3.44
N VAL A 161 -1.77 20.55 -3.34
CA VAL A 161 -2.79 20.77 -2.28
C VAL A 161 -2.20 20.58 -0.88
N HIS A 162 -1.31 19.59 -0.69
CA HIS A 162 -0.64 19.42 0.60
C HIS A 162 0.28 20.60 0.93
N ARG A 163 1.08 21.09 -0.03
CA ARG A 163 1.96 22.25 0.17
C ARG A 163 1.20 23.57 0.35
N GLN A 164 0.02 23.69 -0.25
CA GLN A 164 -0.81 24.90 -0.12
C GLN A 164 -1.46 24.99 1.26
N MET A 165 -1.89 23.87 1.85
CA MET A 165 -2.37 23.80 3.24
C MET A 165 -1.27 24.14 4.27
N ASP A 166 -0.01 23.85 3.96
CA ASP A 166 1.13 24.22 4.82
C ASP A 166 1.53 25.69 4.65
N ARG A 167 1.26 26.32 3.50
CA ARG A 167 1.58 27.74 3.25
C ARG A 167 0.55 28.71 3.81
N ASP A 168 -0.73 28.34 3.80
CA ASP A 168 -1.83 29.19 4.28
C ASP A 168 -2.13 28.99 5.78
N SER A 169 -1.36 28.14 6.47
CA SER A 169 -1.45 27.93 7.92
C SER A 169 -0.36 28.74 8.64
N PRO A 170 -0.70 29.78 9.41
CA PRO A 170 0.30 30.61 10.11
C PRO A 170 1.02 29.90 11.27
N VAL A 171 0.66 28.64 11.56
CA VAL A 171 1.15 27.89 12.72
C VAL A 171 1.49 26.46 12.29
N SER A 172 2.69 26.00 12.65
CA SER A 172 3.21 24.66 12.33
C SER A 172 2.33 23.57 12.94
N ILE A 173 2.22 22.40 12.28
CA ILE A 173 1.52 21.21 12.82
C ILE A 173 2.04 20.86 14.22
N PHE A 174 3.33 21.12 14.48
CA PHE A 174 3.95 20.89 15.78
C PHE A 174 3.44 21.87 16.86
N GLU A 175 3.17 23.12 16.50
CA GLU A 175 2.60 24.13 17.41
C GLU A 175 1.11 23.89 17.68
N ARG A 176 0.34 23.38 16.71
CA ARG A 176 -1.08 23.04 16.91
C ARG A 176 -1.27 22.00 18.02
N SER A 177 -0.31 21.10 18.20
CA SER A 177 -0.35 20.10 19.27
C SER A 177 -0.11 20.67 20.68
N ARG A 178 0.42 21.90 20.78
CA ARG A 178 0.68 22.59 22.06
C ARG A 178 -0.50 23.44 22.53
N LEU A 179 -1.46 23.74 21.65
CA LEU A 179 -2.65 24.52 21.94
C LEU A 179 -3.86 23.67 22.35
N VAL A 180 -3.67 22.37 22.63
CA VAL A 180 -4.74 21.53 23.15
C VAL A 180 -4.94 21.86 24.64
N PRO A 181 -6.09 22.41 25.06
CA PRO A 181 -6.31 22.79 26.44
C PRO A 181 -6.11 21.61 27.40
N PRO A 182 -5.47 21.81 28.56
CA PRO A 182 -5.04 20.72 29.44
C PRO A 182 -6.21 19.87 29.97
N TYR A 183 -7.42 20.42 30.01
CA TYR A 183 -8.63 19.67 30.41
C TYR A 183 -9.05 18.59 29.40
N LEU A 184 -8.59 18.66 28.14
CA LEU A 184 -8.83 17.62 27.13
C LEU A 184 -7.77 16.52 27.13
N THR A 185 -6.60 16.78 27.71
CA THR A 185 -5.47 15.85 27.79
C THR A 185 -5.29 15.24 29.18
N ALA A 186 -5.92 15.82 30.21
CA ALA A 186 -5.93 15.31 31.56
C ALA A 186 -6.58 13.91 31.63
N LYS A 187 -5.83 12.95 32.19
CA LYS A 187 -6.34 11.61 32.51
C LYS A 187 -7.36 11.75 33.65
N ARG A 188 -8.62 11.35 33.43
CA ARG A 188 -9.66 11.32 34.47
C ARG A 188 -9.12 10.60 35.72
N PRO A 189 -9.18 11.21 36.91
CA PRO A 189 -8.83 10.52 38.15
C PRO A 189 -9.80 9.35 38.36
N LEU A 190 -9.24 8.19 38.69
CA LEU A 190 -10.01 6.99 38.97
C LEU A 190 -10.74 7.18 40.32
N PRO A 191 -12.02 6.77 40.43
CA PRO A 191 -12.75 6.89 41.68
C PRO A 191 -12.10 6.02 42.75
N LYS A 192 -11.89 6.61 43.94
CA LYS A 192 -11.46 5.87 45.13
C LYS A 192 -12.59 4.92 45.50
N ARG A 193 -12.31 3.62 45.51
CA ARG A 193 -13.21 2.62 46.10
C ARG A 193 -13.25 2.90 47.60
N THR A 194 -14.38 3.41 48.06
CA THR A 194 -14.80 3.40 49.47
C THR A 194 -15.21 1.99 49.85
#